data_AF-A0A117PMY6-F1
#
_entry.id   AF-A0A117PMY6-F1
#
_cell.length_a   1.000
_cell.length_b   1.000
_cell.length_c   1.000
_cell.angle_alpha   90.00
_cell.angle_beta   90.00
_cell.angle_gamma   90.00
#
_symmetry.space_group_name_H-M   'P 1'
#
loop_
_entity.id
_entity.type
_entity.pdbx_description
1 polymer ?
#
loop_
_entity_poly.entity_id
_entity_poly.type
_entity_poly.pdbx_seq_one_letter_code
_entity_poly.pdbx_strand_id
1 'polypeptide(L)'
;MKGARRPEVRLPPLEPYGGGELEPDGDYDGLEFTEADFAGQDGAGARFMDCALRSCALDETRLHHARFLDSVLTGIRGVGTDLAEATLRDVELIDARLGGVQLHGAALERVVIRGGKIDYLNLRTAVLKDVVFESCVLVEPDFGGARLERVEFVDCALKGVDLTAATLKDVDLRGAASLEIARGVDRLAGAVISPSQLLDLAPVLAAEVGIRVEG
;
A
#
# COMPACT_ATOMS: atom_id res chain seq x y z
N MET A 1 -3.08 -18.80 -11.76
CA MET A 1 -2.73 -17.72 -10.83
C MET A 1 -1.36 -18.00 -10.26
N LYS A 2 -0.45 -17.02 -10.27
CA LYS A 2 0.82 -17.07 -9.52
C LYS A 2 0.68 -16.26 -8.23
N GLY A 3 1.14 -16.79 -7.11
CA GLY A 3 1.17 -16.04 -5.84
C GLY A 3 2.23 -14.94 -5.82
N ALA A 4 2.06 -13.98 -4.94
CA ALA A 4 3.02 -12.91 -4.67
C ALA A 4 4.30 -13.46 -4.05
N ARG A 5 5.45 -12.95 -4.50
CA ARG A 5 6.73 -13.20 -3.82
C ARG A 5 6.89 -12.23 -2.66
N ARG A 6 6.92 -12.76 -1.44
CA ARG A 6 7.18 -11.95 -0.24
C ARG A 6 8.63 -11.48 -0.21
N PRO A 7 8.93 -10.34 0.44
CA PRO A 7 10.30 -9.92 0.69
C PRO A 7 11.00 -10.89 1.65
N GLU A 8 12.33 -10.93 1.57
CA GLU A 8 13.19 -11.66 2.51
C GLU A 8 14.07 -10.66 3.28
N VAL A 9 13.44 -9.65 3.92
CA VAL A 9 14.18 -8.57 4.58
C VAL A 9 15.00 -9.11 5.74
N ARG A 10 16.31 -8.85 5.72
CA ARG A 10 17.24 -9.19 6.80
C ARG A 10 18.12 -7.99 7.07
N LEU A 11 17.69 -7.17 8.02
CA LEU A 11 18.41 -5.96 8.39
C LEU A 11 19.79 -6.30 8.99
N PRO A 12 20.86 -5.57 8.59
CA PRO A 12 22.14 -5.61 9.28
C PRO A 12 22.04 -4.98 10.68
N PRO A 13 23.11 -4.99 11.49
CA PRO A 13 23.19 -4.11 12.65
C PRO A 13 22.96 -2.66 12.21
N LEU A 14 22.04 -1.98 12.89
CA LEU A 14 21.63 -0.61 12.56
C LEU A 14 22.25 0.39 13.52
N GLU A 15 22.54 1.59 13.02
CA GLU A 15 22.95 2.72 13.84
C GLU A 15 21.72 3.56 14.23
N PRO A 16 21.60 4.01 15.50
CA PRO A 16 20.52 4.91 15.88
C PRO A 16 20.58 6.20 15.07
N TYR A 17 19.43 6.64 14.55
CA TYR A 17 19.32 7.95 13.94
C TYR A 17 19.72 9.03 14.95
N GLY A 18 20.72 9.84 14.60
CA GLY A 18 21.31 10.86 15.48
C GLY A 18 20.40 12.05 15.80
N GLY A 19 19.18 12.07 15.26
CA GLY A 19 18.28 13.22 15.28
C GLY A 19 18.57 14.19 14.14
N GLY A 20 17.74 15.24 14.07
CA GLY A 20 17.76 16.21 12.96
C GLY A 20 16.53 16.10 12.08
N GLU A 21 16.44 17.01 11.12
CA GLU A 21 15.38 17.01 10.10
C GLU A 21 15.76 16.07 8.95
N LEU A 22 14.74 15.59 8.25
CA LEU A 22 14.95 14.99 6.94
C LEU A 22 15.51 16.04 5.97
N GLU A 23 16.38 15.58 5.08
CA GLU A 23 17.00 16.37 4.04
C GLU A 23 16.56 15.82 2.67
N PRO A 24 16.26 16.70 1.69
CA PRO A 24 16.08 16.27 0.31
C PRO A 24 17.32 15.55 -0.22
N ASP A 25 17.09 14.43 -0.93
CA ASP A 25 18.12 13.50 -1.40
C ASP A 25 19.03 12.95 -0.28
N GLY A 26 18.58 13.04 0.98
CA GLY A 26 19.29 12.55 2.15
C GLY A 26 19.55 11.04 2.11
N ASP A 27 20.67 10.63 2.68
CA ASP A 27 21.11 9.23 2.74
C ASP A 27 21.01 8.72 4.18
N TYR A 28 20.08 7.79 4.40
CA TYR A 28 19.74 7.26 5.73
C TYR A 28 20.03 5.78 5.87
N ASP A 29 20.89 5.24 5.01
CA ASP A 29 21.23 3.83 4.99
C ASP A 29 21.66 3.28 6.34
N GLY A 30 21.15 2.09 6.68
CA GLY A 30 21.56 1.37 7.89
C GLY A 30 21.12 2.04 9.19
N LEU A 31 20.17 2.99 9.13
CA LEU A 31 19.70 3.70 10.31
C LEU A 31 18.43 3.09 10.93
N GLU A 32 18.39 3.14 12.26
CA GLU A 32 17.21 2.87 13.06
C GLU A 32 16.63 4.19 13.60
N PHE A 33 15.42 4.50 13.16
CA PHE A 33 14.62 5.61 13.63
C PHE A 33 13.62 5.11 14.67
N THR A 34 13.68 5.64 15.89
CA THR A 34 12.75 5.25 16.96
C THR A 34 12.02 6.49 17.46
N GLU A 35 10.69 6.48 17.35
CA GLU A 35 9.80 7.53 17.85
C GLU A 35 10.14 8.93 17.30
N ALA A 36 10.77 9.00 16.12
CA ALA A 36 11.09 10.25 15.46
C ALA A 36 9.82 10.95 14.96
N ASP A 37 9.80 12.27 15.09
CA ASP A 37 8.73 13.11 14.56
C ASP A 37 9.21 13.83 13.30
N PHE A 38 8.65 13.45 12.16
CA PHE A 38 8.95 14.03 10.85
C PHE A 38 7.81 14.90 10.33
N ALA A 39 6.90 15.34 11.20
CA ALA A 39 5.73 16.10 10.77
C ALA A 39 6.12 17.35 9.95
N GLY A 40 5.56 17.47 8.75
CA GLY A 40 5.78 18.58 7.82
C GLY A 40 7.19 18.68 7.22
N GLN A 41 8.10 17.75 7.53
CA GLN A 41 9.49 17.79 7.06
C GLN A 41 9.62 17.39 5.58
N ASP A 42 10.79 17.69 5.02
CA ASP A 42 11.12 17.49 3.60
C ASP A 42 12.27 16.50 3.43
N GLY A 43 11.93 15.28 3.02
CA GLY A 43 12.88 14.24 2.61
C GLY A 43 12.65 13.83 1.16
N ALA A 44 12.24 14.76 0.27
CA ALA A 44 12.04 14.46 -1.15
C ALA A 44 13.28 13.77 -1.75
N GLY A 45 13.10 12.66 -2.44
CA GLY A 45 14.19 11.89 -3.05
C GLY A 45 15.09 11.11 -2.06
N ALA A 46 14.85 11.21 -0.75
CA ALA A 46 15.67 10.56 0.27
C ALA A 46 15.73 9.03 0.12
N ARG A 47 16.84 8.45 0.57
CA ARG A 47 17.13 7.03 0.48
C ARG A 47 17.16 6.39 1.86
N PHE A 48 16.41 5.31 2.00
CA PHE A 48 16.32 4.47 3.18
C PHE A 48 16.62 3.02 2.74
N MET A 49 17.89 2.63 2.72
CA MET A 49 18.30 1.25 2.49
C MET A 49 18.67 0.58 3.81
N ASP A 50 18.23 -0.66 4.01
CA ASP A 50 18.54 -1.39 5.25
C ASP A 50 18.10 -0.63 6.51
N CYS A 51 16.96 0.05 6.48
CA CYS A 51 16.50 0.87 7.60
C CYS A 51 15.43 0.19 8.46
N ALA A 52 15.35 0.60 9.72
CA ALA A 52 14.19 0.35 10.57
C ALA A 52 13.55 1.68 10.99
N LEU A 53 12.29 1.91 10.64
CA LEU A 53 11.52 3.04 11.18
C LEU A 53 10.48 2.50 12.16
N ARG A 54 10.59 2.87 13.44
CA ARG A 54 9.74 2.39 14.52
C ARG A 54 8.98 3.55 15.13
N SER A 55 7.65 3.44 15.16
CA SER A 55 6.76 4.39 15.83
C SER A 55 6.98 5.85 15.41
N CYS A 56 7.43 6.09 14.18
CA CYS A 56 7.68 7.44 13.67
C CYS A 56 6.38 8.14 13.26
N ALA A 57 6.32 9.46 13.43
CA ALA A 57 5.23 10.30 12.93
C ALA A 57 5.60 10.88 11.56
N LEU A 58 4.69 10.78 10.60
CA LEU A 58 4.86 11.16 9.20
C LEU A 58 3.76 12.12 8.71
N ASP A 59 3.11 12.84 9.64
CA ASP A 59 2.04 13.79 9.32
C ASP A 59 2.54 14.85 8.33
N GLU A 60 1.95 14.92 7.14
CA GLU A 60 2.30 15.87 6.08
C GLU A 60 3.79 15.85 5.67
N THR A 61 4.52 14.77 5.97
CA THR A 61 5.93 14.62 5.56
C THR A 61 6.03 14.44 4.05
N ARG A 62 6.95 15.16 3.42
CA ARG A 62 7.21 15.11 1.99
C ARG A 62 8.34 14.12 1.68
N LEU A 63 7.99 13.00 1.06
CA LEU A 63 8.87 11.90 0.67
C LEU A 63 8.62 11.50 -0.80
N HIS A 64 8.14 12.42 -1.64
CA HIS A 64 8.00 12.13 -3.07
C HIS A 64 9.35 11.75 -3.68
N HIS A 65 9.35 10.79 -4.61
CA HIS A 65 10.54 10.15 -5.18
C HIS A 65 11.47 9.44 -4.19
N ALA A 66 11.12 9.34 -2.90
CA ALA A 66 11.95 8.63 -1.92
C ALA A 66 12.09 7.14 -2.27
N ARG A 67 13.15 6.52 -1.77
CA ARG A 67 13.47 5.12 -2.03
C ARG A 67 13.61 4.36 -0.72
N PHE A 68 12.73 3.40 -0.50
CA PHE A 68 12.83 2.43 0.59
C PHE A 68 13.25 1.09 0.01
N LEU A 69 14.42 0.61 0.42
CA LEU A 69 14.97 -0.66 -0.01
C LEU A 69 15.31 -1.51 1.21
N ASP A 70 14.93 -2.79 1.19
CA ASP A 70 15.32 -3.76 2.21
C ASP A 70 15.05 -3.25 3.64
N SER A 71 13.89 -2.63 3.85
CA SER A 71 13.59 -1.84 5.05
C SER A 71 12.31 -2.30 5.76
N VAL A 72 12.25 -2.06 7.07
CA VAL A 72 11.08 -2.39 7.90
C VAL A 72 10.52 -1.14 8.58
N LEU A 73 9.25 -0.85 8.32
CA LEU A 73 8.53 0.29 8.91
C LEU A 73 7.46 -0.26 9.84
N THR A 74 7.65 -0.13 11.16
CA THR A 74 6.76 -0.66 12.20
C THR A 74 6.05 0.47 12.95
N GLY A 75 4.73 0.41 13.03
CA GLY A 75 3.93 1.33 13.85
C GLY A 75 3.99 2.79 13.40
N ILE A 76 4.36 3.05 12.13
CA ILE A 76 4.36 4.41 11.58
C ILE A 76 2.94 4.99 11.58
N ARG A 77 2.84 6.28 11.83
CA ARG A 77 1.56 7.01 11.83
C ARG A 77 1.67 8.31 11.05
N GLY A 78 0.57 8.75 10.46
CA GLY A 78 0.52 10.07 9.85
C GLY A 78 -0.70 10.28 8.98
N VAL A 79 -1.07 11.54 8.81
CA VAL A 79 -2.06 11.98 7.82
C VAL A 79 -1.39 12.80 6.74
N GLY A 80 -1.71 12.53 5.47
CA GLY A 80 -1.24 13.33 4.35
C GLY A 80 0.23 13.13 3.98
N THR A 81 0.86 12.02 4.38
CA THR A 81 2.23 11.70 3.97
C THR A 81 2.31 11.59 2.44
N ASP A 82 3.25 12.31 1.85
CA ASP A 82 3.46 12.32 0.40
C ASP A 82 4.60 11.35 0.03
N LEU A 83 4.25 10.22 -0.57
CA LEU A 83 5.14 9.22 -1.15
C LEU A 83 4.92 9.12 -2.67
N ALA A 84 4.47 10.20 -3.32
CA ALA A 84 4.25 10.22 -4.75
C ALA A 84 5.50 9.78 -5.51
N GLU A 85 5.33 8.90 -6.49
CA GLU A 85 6.43 8.38 -7.34
C GLU A 85 7.60 7.74 -6.55
N ALA A 86 7.38 7.36 -5.29
CA ALA A 86 8.37 6.67 -4.48
C ALA A 86 8.63 5.24 -4.99
N THR A 87 9.78 4.69 -4.64
CA THR A 87 10.12 3.28 -4.88
C THR A 87 10.19 2.54 -3.55
N LEU A 88 9.38 1.50 -3.40
CA LEU A 88 9.44 0.57 -2.27
C LEU A 88 9.80 -0.81 -2.81
N ARG A 89 10.96 -1.31 -2.42
CA ARG A 89 11.44 -2.63 -2.86
C ARG A 89 11.93 -3.43 -1.68
N ASP A 90 11.43 -4.66 -1.55
CA ASP A 90 11.77 -5.53 -0.42
C ASP A 90 11.46 -4.85 0.92
N VAL A 91 10.21 -4.40 1.10
CA VAL A 91 9.81 -3.60 2.27
C VAL A 91 8.70 -4.31 3.05
N GLU A 92 8.80 -4.25 4.38
CA GLU A 92 7.72 -4.64 5.29
C GLU A 92 7.16 -3.42 6.02
N LEU A 93 5.85 -3.15 5.85
CA LEU A 93 5.10 -2.17 6.63
C LEU A 93 4.22 -2.93 7.63
N ILE A 94 4.43 -2.70 8.93
CA ILE A 94 3.77 -3.44 10.00
C ILE A 94 3.01 -2.47 10.90
N ASP A 95 1.72 -2.75 11.13
CA ASP A 95 0.84 -2.00 12.03
C ASP A 95 0.78 -0.49 11.78
N ALA A 96 0.82 -0.09 10.50
CA ALA A 96 0.75 1.31 10.09
C ALA A 96 -0.64 1.92 10.36
N ARG A 97 -0.67 3.17 10.82
CA ARG A 97 -1.90 3.97 10.99
C ARG A 97 -1.83 5.23 10.14
N LEU A 98 -2.34 5.13 8.92
CA LEU A 98 -2.11 6.10 7.87
C LEU A 98 -3.43 6.62 7.32
N GLY A 99 -3.50 7.92 7.02
CA GLY A 99 -4.68 8.55 6.41
C GLY A 99 -4.29 9.46 5.27
N GLY A 100 -4.94 9.33 4.10
CA GLY A 100 -4.69 10.23 2.96
C GLY A 100 -3.27 10.15 2.40
N VAL A 101 -2.61 8.99 2.52
CA VAL A 101 -1.25 8.80 2.00
C VAL A 101 -1.24 8.80 0.47
N GLN A 102 -0.32 9.55 -0.10
CA GLN A 102 -0.15 9.67 -1.55
C GLN A 102 0.94 8.70 -2.03
N LEU A 103 0.59 7.72 -2.85
CA LEU A 103 1.49 6.78 -3.54
C LEU A 103 1.20 6.77 -5.05
N HIS A 104 0.65 7.85 -5.59
CA HIS A 104 0.35 7.91 -7.02
C HIS A 104 1.66 7.84 -7.83
N GLY A 105 1.66 7.02 -8.88
CA GLY A 105 2.84 6.77 -9.71
C GLY A 105 3.96 5.96 -9.04
N ALA A 106 3.79 5.54 -7.78
CA ALA A 106 4.82 4.79 -7.05
C ALA A 106 5.06 3.39 -7.63
N ALA A 107 6.26 2.85 -7.38
CA ALA A 107 6.63 1.48 -7.74
C ALA A 107 6.84 0.64 -6.47
N LEU A 108 6.01 -0.38 -6.28
CA LEU A 108 6.09 -1.32 -5.17
C LEU A 108 6.47 -2.71 -5.72
N GLU A 109 7.61 -3.24 -5.30
CA GLU A 109 8.05 -4.60 -5.65
C GLU A 109 8.43 -5.42 -4.42
N ARG A 110 7.77 -6.57 -4.22
CA ARG A 110 8.00 -7.44 -3.05
C ARG A 110 7.77 -6.66 -1.76
N VAL A 111 6.54 -6.20 -1.57
CA VAL A 111 6.14 -5.42 -0.40
C VAL A 111 5.09 -6.20 0.38
N VAL A 112 5.25 -6.25 1.71
CA VAL A 112 4.23 -6.76 2.62
C VAL A 112 3.73 -5.60 3.48
N ILE A 113 2.42 -5.39 3.48
CA ILE A 113 1.74 -4.47 4.41
C ILE A 113 0.90 -5.36 5.32
N ARG A 114 1.26 -5.42 6.60
CA ARG A 114 0.64 -6.29 7.59
C ARG A 114 0.02 -5.48 8.72
N GLY A 115 -1.23 -5.75 9.03
CA GLY A 115 -1.96 -5.08 10.10
C GLY A 115 -2.26 -3.62 9.76
N GLY A 116 -2.74 -2.89 10.78
CA GLY A 116 -2.98 -1.46 10.65
C GLY A 116 -4.25 -1.06 9.92
N LYS A 117 -4.46 0.26 9.86
CA LYS A 117 -5.59 0.91 9.18
C LYS A 117 -5.03 2.00 8.27
N ILE A 118 -5.40 1.92 6.99
CA ILE A 118 -4.99 2.88 5.97
C ILE A 118 -6.24 3.42 5.30
N ASP A 119 -6.59 4.67 5.62
CA ASP A 119 -7.73 5.38 5.03
C ASP A 119 -7.25 6.22 3.84
N TYR A 120 -8.03 6.26 2.75
CA TYR A 120 -7.79 7.09 1.57
C TYR A 120 -6.40 6.89 0.95
N LEU A 121 -5.99 5.62 0.79
CA LEU A 121 -4.71 5.25 0.18
C LEU A 121 -4.74 5.53 -1.32
N ASN A 122 -4.01 6.54 -1.79
CA ASN A 122 -3.96 6.88 -3.20
C ASN A 122 -2.84 6.10 -3.91
N LEU A 123 -3.19 5.08 -4.67
CA LEU A 123 -2.27 4.26 -5.50
C LEU A 123 -2.50 4.51 -7.00
N ARG A 124 -3.08 5.65 -7.38
CA ARG A 124 -3.39 5.93 -8.77
C ARG A 124 -2.15 5.82 -9.65
N THR A 125 -2.27 5.12 -10.77
CA THR A 125 -1.17 4.88 -11.74
C THR A 125 0.07 4.18 -11.17
N ALA A 126 0.02 3.71 -9.93
CA ALA A 126 1.13 2.98 -9.32
C ALA A 126 1.34 1.60 -9.98
N VAL A 127 2.55 1.09 -9.87
CA VAL A 127 2.90 -0.28 -10.29
C VAL A 127 3.15 -1.12 -9.06
N LEU A 128 2.26 -2.09 -8.82
CA LEU A 128 2.37 -3.04 -7.73
C LEU A 128 2.74 -4.41 -8.33
N LYS A 129 3.85 -4.97 -7.87
CA LYS A 129 4.33 -6.28 -8.28
C LYS A 129 4.75 -7.09 -7.07
N ASP A 130 4.17 -8.28 -6.89
CA ASP A 130 4.45 -9.09 -5.71
C ASP A 130 4.13 -8.34 -4.40
N VAL A 131 2.89 -7.87 -4.25
CA VAL A 131 2.46 -7.11 -3.05
C VAL A 131 1.45 -7.92 -2.24
N VAL A 132 1.63 -7.99 -0.93
CA VAL A 132 0.69 -8.67 -0.03
C VAL A 132 0.17 -7.68 0.99
N PHE A 133 -1.15 -7.52 1.04
CA PHE A 133 -1.84 -6.91 2.16
C PHE A 133 -2.35 -8.03 3.07
N GLU A 134 -2.01 -7.99 4.36
CA GLU A 134 -2.31 -9.03 5.34
C GLU A 134 -2.93 -8.41 6.60
N SER A 135 -4.14 -8.80 6.97
CA SER A 135 -4.82 -8.30 8.19
C SER A 135 -5.00 -6.78 8.25
N CYS A 136 -5.07 -6.11 7.10
CA CYS A 136 -5.25 -4.66 7.00
C CYS A 136 -6.72 -4.25 6.95
N VAL A 137 -7.03 -3.06 7.48
CA VAL A 137 -8.26 -2.34 7.16
C VAL A 137 -7.93 -1.24 6.14
N LEU A 138 -8.43 -1.38 4.91
CA LEU A 138 -8.27 -0.36 3.85
C LEU A 138 -9.63 0.29 3.59
N VAL A 139 -9.73 1.59 3.83
CA VAL A 139 -10.94 2.38 3.57
C VAL A 139 -10.68 3.32 2.41
N GLU A 140 -11.47 3.19 1.37
CA GLU A 140 -11.38 3.95 0.12
C GLU A 140 -9.98 3.94 -0.52
N PRO A 141 -9.35 2.75 -0.71
CA PRO A 141 -8.11 2.69 -1.49
C PRO A 141 -8.43 2.96 -2.98
N ASP A 142 -7.64 3.86 -3.57
CA ASP A 142 -7.79 4.27 -4.97
C ASP A 142 -6.67 3.65 -5.82
N PHE A 143 -7.02 2.63 -6.60
CA PHE A 143 -6.13 1.98 -7.56
C PHE A 143 -6.33 2.51 -9.00
N GLY A 144 -6.84 3.73 -9.16
CA GLY A 144 -7.19 4.31 -10.44
C GLY A 144 -6.04 4.29 -11.45
N GLY A 145 -6.16 3.52 -12.53
CA GLY A 145 -5.10 3.35 -13.54
C GLY A 145 -3.88 2.55 -13.07
N ALA A 146 -3.89 1.98 -11.87
CA ALA A 146 -2.79 1.20 -11.33
C ALA A 146 -2.61 -0.13 -12.08
N ARG A 147 -1.37 -0.64 -12.07
CA ARG A 147 -1.05 -1.97 -12.58
C ARG A 147 -0.72 -2.90 -11.41
N LEU A 148 -1.57 -3.89 -11.19
CA LEU A 148 -1.41 -4.88 -10.13
C LEU A 148 -1.01 -6.23 -10.75
N GLU A 149 0.16 -6.74 -10.38
CA GLU A 149 0.65 -8.04 -10.82
C GLU A 149 1.10 -8.91 -9.64
N ARG A 150 0.43 -10.05 -9.41
CA ARG A 150 0.65 -10.92 -8.23
C ARG A 150 0.44 -10.14 -6.93
N VAL A 151 -0.79 -9.72 -6.71
CA VAL A 151 -1.20 -8.98 -5.51
C VAL A 151 -2.18 -9.81 -4.71
N GLU A 152 -1.99 -9.91 -3.40
CA GLU A 152 -2.82 -10.73 -2.51
C GLU A 152 -3.41 -9.87 -1.39
N PHE A 153 -4.69 -10.11 -1.09
CA PHE A 153 -5.37 -9.55 0.08
C PHE A 153 -5.79 -10.70 1.00
N VAL A 154 -5.15 -10.80 2.16
CA VAL A 154 -5.33 -11.88 3.13
C VAL A 154 -5.89 -11.31 4.43
N ASP A 155 -7.07 -11.76 4.84
CA ASP A 155 -7.77 -11.29 6.04
C ASP A 155 -7.95 -9.77 6.09
N CYS A 156 -8.03 -9.12 4.92
CA CYS A 156 -8.23 -7.68 4.81
C CYS A 156 -9.72 -7.30 4.80
N ALA A 157 -10.05 -6.18 5.42
CA ALA A 157 -11.32 -5.49 5.21
C ALA A 157 -11.13 -4.39 4.16
N LEU A 158 -11.73 -4.57 2.98
CA LEU A 158 -11.64 -3.63 1.86
C LEU A 158 -12.97 -2.90 1.70
N LYS A 159 -12.99 -1.61 2.00
CA LYS A 159 -14.18 -0.77 1.88
C LYS A 159 -13.98 0.28 0.79
N GLY A 160 -14.96 0.42 -0.11
CA GLY A 160 -14.98 1.51 -1.10
C GLY A 160 -13.82 1.49 -2.10
N VAL A 161 -13.38 0.32 -2.54
CA VAL A 161 -12.26 0.18 -3.48
C VAL A 161 -12.60 0.83 -4.82
N ASP A 162 -11.70 1.68 -5.32
CA ASP A 162 -11.76 2.20 -6.70
C ASP A 162 -10.73 1.47 -7.58
N LEU A 163 -11.22 0.74 -8.58
CA LEU A 163 -10.41 0.04 -9.59
C LEU A 163 -10.45 0.72 -10.95
N THR A 164 -10.98 1.94 -11.07
CA THR A 164 -11.20 2.62 -12.36
C THR A 164 -9.94 2.59 -13.23
N ALA A 165 -10.03 2.05 -14.44
CA ALA A 165 -8.90 1.90 -15.38
C ALA A 165 -7.72 1.05 -14.88
N ALA A 166 -7.82 0.36 -13.74
CA ALA A 166 -6.79 -0.54 -13.25
C ALA A 166 -6.61 -1.75 -14.17
N THR A 167 -5.39 -2.30 -14.18
CA THR A 167 -5.06 -3.57 -14.84
C THR A 167 -4.62 -4.59 -13.81
N LEU A 168 -5.31 -5.73 -13.76
CA LEU A 168 -5.06 -6.79 -12.80
C LEU A 168 -4.50 -8.02 -13.51
N LYS A 169 -3.48 -8.63 -12.91
CA LYS A 169 -2.90 -9.90 -13.37
C LYS A 169 -2.49 -10.72 -12.16
N ASP A 170 -3.09 -11.90 -12.00
CA ASP A 170 -2.82 -12.77 -10.86
C ASP A 170 -3.14 -12.08 -9.51
N VAL A 171 -4.29 -11.41 -9.40
CA VAL A 171 -4.71 -10.76 -8.15
C VAL A 171 -5.60 -11.71 -7.34
N ASP A 172 -5.26 -11.99 -6.08
CA ASP A 172 -6.10 -12.79 -5.18
C ASP A 172 -6.93 -11.91 -4.26
N LEU A 173 -8.25 -11.98 -4.41
CA LEU A 173 -9.19 -11.33 -3.52
C LEU A 173 -9.87 -12.35 -2.59
N ARG A 174 -9.70 -13.67 -2.81
CA ARG A 174 -10.42 -14.70 -2.05
C ARG A 174 -10.16 -14.65 -0.54
N GLY A 175 -8.98 -14.17 -0.15
CA GLY A 175 -8.59 -14.01 1.25
C GLY A 175 -9.15 -12.76 1.92
N ALA A 176 -9.75 -11.82 1.18
CA ALA A 176 -10.33 -10.63 1.78
C ALA A 176 -11.54 -11.00 2.65
N ALA A 177 -11.51 -10.56 3.91
CA ALA A 177 -12.58 -10.75 4.87
C ALA A 177 -13.86 -9.98 4.50
N SER A 178 -13.70 -8.81 3.86
CA SER A 178 -14.78 -8.08 3.20
C SER A 178 -14.28 -7.38 1.95
N LEU A 179 -15.15 -7.24 0.95
CA LEU A 179 -14.83 -6.61 -0.33
C LEU A 179 -16.01 -5.75 -0.81
N GLU A 180 -15.86 -4.43 -0.70
CA GLU A 180 -16.78 -3.45 -1.27
C GLU A 180 -16.04 -2.68 -2.37
N ILE A 181 -16.49 -2.86 -3.62
CA ILE A 181 -15.96 -2.14 -4.79
C ILE A 181 -16.91 -0.98 -5.09
N ALA A 182 -16.42 0.25 -4.93
CA ALA A 182 -17.18 1.45 -5.24
C ALA A 182 -17.23 1.73 -6.74
N ARG A 183 -16.11 1.49 -7.46
CA ARG A 183 -15.96 1.79 -8.89
C ARG A 183 -15.02 0.80 -9.57
N GLY A 184 -15.20 0.58 -10.87
CA GLY A 184 -14.32 -0.24 -11.69
C GLY A 184 -14.52 -1.75 -11.52
N VAL A 185 -15.75 -2.21 -11.23
CA VAL A 185 -16.04 -3.64 -11.08
C VAL A 185 -15.81 -4.41 -12.40
N ASP A 186 -15.93 -3.74 -13.54
CA ASP A 186 -15.57 -4.21 -14.88
C ASP A 186 -14.07 -4.48 -15.05
N ARG A 187 -13.23 -4.01 -14.13
CA ARG A 187 -11.76 -4.21 -14.14
C ARG A 187 -11.30 -5.47 -13.41
N LEU A 188 -12.22 -6.29 -12.88
CA LEU A 188 -11.88 -7.52 -12.15
C LEU A 188 -11.25 -8.63 -13.03
N ALA A 189 -11.14 -8.44 -14.34
CA ALA A 189 -10.42 -9.37 -15.20
C ALA A 189 -8.97 -9.54 -14.73
N GLY A 190 -8.58 -10.78 -14.41
CA GLY A 190 -7.26 -11.12 -13.85
C GLY A 190 -7.24 -11.24 -12.32
N ALA A 191 -8.35 -10.96 -11.64
CA ALA A 191 -8.57 -11.27 -10.24
C ALA A 191 -9.18 -12.67 -10.04
N VAL A 192 -9.00 -13.23 -8.85
CA VAL A 192 -9.70 -14.43 -8.38
C VAL A 192 -10.53 -14.05 -7.16
N ILE A 193 -11.83 -14.33 -7.20
CA ILE A 193 -12.79 -14.11 -6.10
C ILE A 193 -13.41 -15.44 -5.67
N SER A 194 -13.98 -15.50 -4.47
CA SER A 194 -14.71 -16.66 -3.96
C SER A 194 -16.17 -16.67 -4.45
N PRO A 195 -16.90 -17.80 -4.36
CA PRO A 195 -18.32 -17.83 -4.66
C PRO A 195 -19.17 -16.88 -3.79
N SER A 196 -18.82 -16.70 -2.51
CA SER A 196 -19.53 -15.75 -1.64
C SER A 196 -19.32 -14.32 -2.10
N GLN A 197 -18.08 -13.95 -2.45
CA GLN A 197 -17.77 -12.63 -3.01
C GLN A 197 -18.50 -12.38 -4.33
N LEU A 198 -18.68 -13.39 -5.17
CA LEU A 198 -19.49 -13.25 -6.39
C LEU A 198 -20.95 -12.90 -6.07
N LEU A 199 -21.54 -13.50 -5.03
CA LEU A 199 -22.89 -13.16 -4.60
C LEU A 199 -22.97 -11.73 -4.03
N ASP A 200 -21.98 -11.34 -3.23
CA ASP A 200 -21.89 -9.99 -2.65
C ASP A 200 -21.72 -8.92 -3.74
N LEU A 201 -20.96 -9.23 -4.79
CA LEU A 201 -20.72 -8.34 -5.93
C LEU A 201 -21.81 -8.42 -7.00
N ALA A 202 -22.74 -9.36 -6.94
CA ALA A 202 -23.75 -9.56 -7.97
C ALA A 202 -24.56 -8.29 -8.29
N PRO A 203 -25.00 -7.47 -7.30
CA PRO A 203 -25.73 -6.24 -7.59
C PRO A 203 -24.91 -5.22 -8.39
N VAL A 204 -23.64 -5.02 -8.03
CA VAL A 204 -22.77 -4.05 -8.72
C VAL A 204 -22.35 -4.55 -10.11
N LEU A 205 -22.12 -5.86 -10.26
CA LEU A 205 -21.87 -6.49 -11.57
C LEU A 205 -23.08 -6.39 -12.49
N ALA A 206 -24.29 -6.64 -11.97
CA ALA A 206 -25.52 -6.50 -12.74
C ALA A 206 -25.71 -5.05 -13.21
N ALA A 207 -25.52 -4.08 -12.32
CA ALA A 207 -25.62 -2.66 -12.65
C ALA A 207 -24.60 -2.25 -13.74
N GLU A 208 -23.36 -2.73 -13.66
CA GLU A 208 -22.30 -2.46 -14.63
C GLU A 208 -22.67 -2.91 -16.05
N VAL A 209 -23.34 -4.05 -16.19
CA VAL A 209 -23.81 -4.55 -17.49
C VAL A 209 -25.20 -4.05 -17.88
N GLY A 210 -25.77 -3.11 -17.13
CA GLY A 210 -27.08 -2.50 -17.40
C GLY A 210 -28.29 -3.34 -16.98
N ILE A 211 -28.10 -4.37 -16.14
CA ILE A 211 -29.18 -5.17 -15.56
C ILE A 211 -29.69 -4.48 -14.29
N ARG A 212 -31.00 -4.30 -14.22
CA ARG A 212 -31.71 -3.81 -13.03
C ARG A 212 -32.23 -5.00 -12.22
N VAL A 213 -31.86 -5.07 -10.95
CA VAL A 213 -32.36 -6.09 -10.01
C VAL A 213 -33.49 -5.48 -9.18
N GLU A 214 -34.66 -6.08 -9.21
CA GLU A 214 -35.82 -5.70 -8.39
C GLU A 214 -36.08 -6.78 -7.32
N GLY A 215 -36.54 -6.37 -6.14
CA GLY A 215 -36.80 -7.24 -5.00
C GLY A 215 -38.22 -7.78 -4.93
#